data_AF-A0A957JJI7-F1
#
_entry.id   AF-A0A957JJI7-F1
#
_cell.length_a   1.000
_cell.length_b   1.000
_cell.length_c   1.000
_cell.angle_alpha   90.00
_cell.angle_beta   90.00
_cell.angle_gamma   90.00
#
_symmetry.space_group_name_H-M   'P 1'
#
loop_
_entity.id
_entity.type
_entity.pdbx_description
1 polymer ?
#
loop_
_entity_poly.entity_id
_entity_poly.type
_entity_poly.pdbx_seq_one_letter_code
_entity_poly.pdbx_strand_id
1 'polypeptide(L)'
;MMSLRRIQITLVILLVLAGLLLINTPLARSQQTSLEVPQGDARVAVPPTGGIAQLGTLPLYLTRPETAYSTTTITAWTQTLALSLAGDLSPAQFAFELAATTPEATTSSAVNLQLIVDYSQIPLPYGGSFADRLTLYRVHNCAMQISVNSQQSAQVRAERPSRVLSCTDWEPLTVTNDRAGERLLADLALPLFTVDNTKDMSPADLLAEAADAAGGPSYYVLSSLAAGSQGDYSYTPLASVRDYQVDLHTGALTTGYTIPVPPPRGGSAPNVNLNYR
;
A
#
# COMPACT_ATOMS: atom_id res chain seq x y z
N MET A 1 49.38 -19.65 -60.89
CA MET A 1 49.41 -20.29 -59.56
C MET A 1 49.06 -19.28 -58.46
N MET A 2 47.88 -18.67 -58.53
CA MET A 2 47.49 -17.51 -57.72
C MET A 2 46.00 -17.61 -57.35
N SER A 3 45.55 -18.72 -56.74
CA SER A 3 44.12 -18.87 -56.42
C SER A 3 43.79 -19.90 -55.34
N LEU A 4 44.61 -20.03 -54.29
CA LEU A 4 44.19 -20.82 -53.11
C LEU A 4 44.44 -20.09 -51.78
N ARG A 5 45.53 -19.31 -51.66
CA ARG A 5 45.81 -18.57 -50.41
C ARG A 5 44.84 -17.43 -50.11
N ARG A 6 44.20 -16.82 -51.12
CA ARG A 6 43.22 -15.74 -50.88
C ARG A 6 41.88 -16.25 -50.34
N ILE A 7 41.47 -17.47 -50.67
CA ILE A 7 40.17 -18.02 -50.25
C ILE A 7 40.18 -18.44 -48.78
N GLN A 8 41.29 -19.00 -48.29
CA GLN A 8 41.40 -19.37 -46.87
C GLN A 8 41.42 -18.16 -45.93
N ILE A 9 42.03 -17.03 -46.33
CA ILE A 9 42.09 -15.83 -45.48
C ILE A 9 40.70 -15.18 -45.38
N THR A 10 39.94 -15.13 -46.48
CA THR A 10 38.58 -14.56 -46.44
C THR A 10 37.63 -15.42 -45.61
N LEU A 11 37.76 -16.75 -45.64
CA LEU A 11 36.90 -17.65 -44.86
C LEU A 11 37.17 -17.55 -43.35
N VAL A 12 38.44 -17.42 -42.94
CA VAL A 12 38.80 -17.25 -41.52
C VAL A 12 38.34 -15.89 -40.98
N ILE A 13 38.46 -14.82 -41.79
CA ILE A 13 37.95 -13.49 -41.38
C ILE A 13 36.43 -13.49 -41.26
N LEU A 14 35.71 -14.19 -42.15
CA LEU A 14 34.24 -14.29 -42.06
C LEU A 14 33.79 -15.08 -40.81
N LEU A 15 34.52 -16.13 -40.44
CA LEU A 15 34.26 -16.93 -39.23
C LEU A 15 34.59 -16.17 -37.94
N VAL A 16 35.64 -15.35 -37.93
CA VAL A 16 35.98 -14.49 -36.78
C VAL A 16 34.97 -13.33 -36.64
N LEU A 17 34.50 -12.74 -37.75
CA LEU A 17 33.43 -11.72 -37.69
C LEU A 17 32.08 -12.31 -37.25
N ALA A 18 31.74 -13.52 -37.70
CA ALA A 18 30.52 -14.20 -37.27
C ALA A 18 30.59 -14.64 -35.79
N GLY A 19 31.78 -15.04 -35.31
CA GLY A 19 32.00 -15.37 -33.90
C GLY A 19 31.98 -14.16 -32.97
N LEU A 20 32.44 -12.99 -33.42
CA LEU A 20 32.41 -11.75 -32.61
C LEU A 20 31.02 -11.11 -32.53
N LEU A 21 30.10 -11.40 -33.46
CA LEU A 21 28.73 -10.90 -33.42
C LEU A 21 27.78 -11.70 -32.49
N LEU A 22 28.23 -12.84 -31.95
CA LEU A 22 27.38 -13.71 -31.11
C LEU A 22 27.59 -13.53 -29.60
N ILE A 23 28.49 -12.64 -29.15
CA ILE A 23 28.81 -12.46 -27.72
C ILE A 23 28.10 -11.25 -27.10
N ASN A 24 27.34 -10.48 -27.90
CA ASN A 24 26.66 -9.27 -27.45
C ASN A 24 25.14 -9.35 -27.50
N THR A 25 24.58 -10.54 -27.29
CA THR A 25 23.19 -10.62 -26.82
C THR A 25 23.20 -10.21 -25.35
N PRO A 26 22.64 -9.04 -24.97
CA PRO A 26 22.42 -8.77 -23.56
C PRO A 26 21.56 -9.90 -23.03
N LEU A 27 22.12 -10.66 -22.07
CA LEU A 27 21.35 -11.57 -21.24
C LEU A 27 20.05 -10.87 -20.88
N ALA A 28 18.93 -11.47 -21.30
CA ALA A 28 17.60 -11.01 -20.98
C ALA A 28 17.58 -10.69 -19.50
N ARG A 29 17.53 -9.39 -19.20
CA ARG A 29 17.40 -8.88 -17.85
C ARG A 29 16.15 -9.55 -17.30
N SER A 30 16.36 -10.44 -16.34
CA SER A 30 15.31 -11.02 -15.49
C SER A 30 14.24 -9.95 -15.31
N GLN A 31 13.07 -10.16 -15.90
CA GLN A 31 11.89 -9.37 -15.55
C GLN A 31 11.67 -9.67 -14.07
N GLN A 32 12.25 -8.85 -13.19
CA GLN A 32 11.68 -8.66 -11.88
C GLN A 32 10.29 -8.11 -12.19
N THR A 33 9.30 -9.00 -12.18
CA THR A 33 7.91 -8.62 -11.99
C THR A 33 7.89 -7.91 -10.65
N SER A 34 8.16 -6.61 -10.68
CA SER A 34 7.92 -5.73 -9.55
C SER A 34 6.43 -5.89 -9.29
N LEU A 35 6.10 -6.55 -8.18
CA LEU A 35 4.73 -6.63 -7.73
C LEU A 35 4.27 -5.17 -7.59
N GLU A 36 3.30 -4.76 -8.40
CA GLU A 36 2.71 -3.43 -8.32
C GLU A 36 1.56 -3.49 -7.31
N VAL A 37 1.34 -2.40 -6.58
CA VAL A 37 0.20 -2.32 -5.66
C VAL A 37 -1.07 -2.46 -6.49
N PRO A 38 -1.96 -3.43 -6.18
CA PRO A 38 -3.18 -3.63 -6.94
C PRO A 38 -4.07 -2.40 -6.91
N GLN A 39 -4.63 -2.03 -8.07
CA GLN A 39 -5.53 -0.89 -8.24
C GLN A 39 -6.75 -1.33 -9.06
N GLY A 40 -7.92 -0.79 -8.74
CA GLY A 40 -9.16 -1.00 -9.47
C GLY A 40 -10.40 -0.93 -8.59
N ASP A 41 -11.53 -1.19 -9.23
CA ASP A 41 -12.82 -1.38 -8.60
C ASP A 41 -13.32 -2.82 -8.83
N ALA A 42 -14.14 -3.31 -7.90
CA ALA A 42 -14.71 -4.64 -8.01
C ALA A 42 -16.07 -4.73 -7.33
N ARG A 43 -16.88 -5.69 -7.79
CA ARG A 43 -18.16 -6.07 -7.20
C ARG A 43 -18.24 -7.57 -7.03
N VAL A 44 -18.83 -8.04 -5.94
CA VAL A 44 -19.04 -9.46 -5.69
C VAL A 44 -20.30 -9.73 -4.89
N ALA A 45 -21.01 -10.80 -5.23
CA ALA A 45 -22.07 -11.33 -4.39
C ALA A 45 -21.46 -12.13 -3.25
N VAL A 46 -21.74 -11.75 -2.00
CA VAL A 46 -21.28 -12.49 -0.82
C VAL A 46 -22.35 -13.50 -0.44
N PRO A 47 -22.01 -14.81 -0.41
CA PRO A 47 -22.99 -15.84 -0.17
C PRO A 47 -23.61 -15.74 1.24
N PRO A 48 -24.84 -16.22 1.41
CA PRO A 48 -25.57 -16.16 2.68
C PRO A 48 -24.91 -16.98 3.80
N THR A 49 -24.14 -18.03 3.47
CA THR A 49 -23.47 -18.91 4.44
C THR A 49 -22.10 -19.39 3.93
N GLY A 50 -21.09 -19.34 4.81
CA GLY A 50 -19.89 -20.20 4.77
C GLY A 50 -19.06 -20.24 3.48
N GLY A 51 -18.92 -19.13 2.75
CA GLY A 51 -18.13 -19.08 1.51
C GLY A 51 -17.28 -17.82 1.40
N ILE A 52 -16.11 -17.96 0.77
CA ILE A 52 -15.18 -16.86 0.49
C ILE A 52 -15.51 -16.28 -0.89
N ALA A 53 -15.79 -14.99 -0.94
CA ALA A 53 -16.08 -14.22 -2.14
C ALA A 53 -14.92 -13.25 -2.42
N GLN A 54 -14.21 -13.43 -3.55
CA GLN A 54 -13.14 -12.52 -3.96
C GLN A 54 -13.69 -11.25 -4.61
N LEU A 55 -13.17 -10.09 -4.23
CA LEU A 55 -13.50 -8.80 -4.84
C LEU A 55 -12.74 -8.64 -6.16
N GLY A 56 -13.28 -9.22 -7.23
CA GLY A 56 -12.70 -9.12 -8.57
C GLY A 56 -11.31 -9.74 -8.63
N THR A 57 -10.32 -8.97 -9.09
CA THR A 57 -8.90 -9.37 -9.11
C THR A 57 -8.10 -8.77 -7.96
N LEU A 58 -8.75 -8.02 -7.05
CA LEU A 58 -8.09 -7.40 -5.91
C LEU A 58 -7.72 -8.48 -4.87
N PRO A 59 -6.69 -8.23 -4.03
CA PRO A 59 -6.28 -9.14 -2.96
C PRO A 59 -7.21 -9.06 -1.75
N LEU A 60 -8.51 -8.90 -1.99
CA LEU A 60 -9.53 -8.69 -0.98
C LEU A 60 -10.59 -9.77 -1.13
N TYR A 61 -10.92 -10.40 -0.01
CA TYR A 61 -11.96 -11.42 0.04
C TYR A 61 -12.90 -11.15 1.20
N LEU A 62 -14.17 -11.45 1.00
CA LEU A 62 -15.20 -11.33 2.03
C LEU A 62 -15.76 -12.71 2.32
N THR A 63 -15.97 -12.97 3.60
CA THR A 63 -16.71 -14.14 4.05
C THR A 63 -17.64 -13.75 5.18
N ARG A 64 -18.70 -14.52 5.38
CA ARG A 64 -19.50 -14.43 6.60
C ARG A 64 -18.87 -15.35 7.65
N PRO A 65 -18.89 -14.98 8.94
CA PRO A 65 -18.55 -15.91 10.01
C PRO A 65 -19.43 -17.16 9.90
N GLU A 66 -18.88 -18.35 10.10
CA GLU A 66 -19.65 -19.61 10.02
C GLU A 66 -20.82 -19.66 11.02
N THR A 67 -20.71 -18.90 12.12
CA THR A 67 -21.75 -18.76 13.14
C THR A 67 -22.87 -17.80 12.73
N ALA A 68 -22.68 -17.00 11.68
CA ALA A 68 -23.65 -16.03 11.17
C ALA A 68 -24.45 -16.62 10.01
N TYR A 69 -25.51 -17.36 10.33
CA TYR A 69 -26.49 -17.79 9.33
C TYR A 69 -27.31 -16.60 8.83
N SER A 70 -27.31 -16.39 7.51
CA SER A 70 -28.21 -15.46 6.83
C SER A 70 -28.88 -16.17 5.67
N THR A 71 -30.05 -15.70 5.27
CA THR A 71 -30.74 -16.15 4.05
C THR A 71 -30.56 -15.17 2.90
N THR A 72 -29.98 -14.00 3.18
CA THR A 72 -29.94 -12.87 2.24
C THR A 72 -28.54 -12.76 1.64
N THR A 73 -28.46 -12.88 0.32
CA THR A 73 -27.26 -12.52 -0.44
C THR A 73 -27.08 -11.01 -0.42
N ILE A 74 -25.88 -10.55 -0.10
CA ILE A 74 -25.52 -9.14 -0.19
C ILE A 74 -24.58 -8.95 -1.38
N THR A 75 -24.57 -7.75 -1.95
CA THR A 75 -23.59 -7.38 -2.96
C THR A 75 -22.62 -6.39 -2.35
N ALA A 76 -21.33 -6.73 -2.37
CA ALA A 76 -20.27 -5.87 -1.89
C ALA A 76 -19.53 -5.23 -3.06
N TRP A 77 -19.09 -3.99 -2.85
CA TRP A 77 -18.35 -3.20 -3.83
C TRP A 77 -17.14 -2.61 -3.17
N THR A 78 -16.05 -2.51 -3.93
CA THR A 78 -14.83 -1.87 -3.46
C THR A 78 -14.20 -1.05 -4.56
N GLN A 79 -13.47 -0.01 -4.15
CA GLN A 79 -12.60 0.76 -5.02
C GLN A 79 -11.30 1.07 -4.28
N THR A 80 -10.17 0.74 -4.87
CA THR A 80 -8.87 1.15 -4.32
C THR A 80 -8.64 2.64 -4.55
N LEU A 81 -8.05 3.30 -3.57
CA LEU A 81 -7.59 4.68 -3.72
C LEU A 81 -6.37 4.73 -4.63
N ALA A 82 -6.25 5.83 -5.38
CA ALA A 82 -5.09 6.11 -6.21
C ALA A 82 -3.80 6.06 -5.37
N LEU A 83 -2.71 5.54 -5.94
CA LEU A 83 -1.44 5.31 -5.24
C LEU A 83 -0.88 6.53 -4.51
N SER A 84 -1.00 7.73 -5.09
CA SER A 84 -0.56 8.96 -4.42
C SER A 84 -1.33 9.20 -3.13
N LEU A 85 -2.64 8.97 -3.16
CA LEU A 85 -3.52 9.18 -2.01
C LEU A 85 -3.33 8.10 -0.94
N ALA A 86 -3.25 6.85 -1.39
CA ALA A 86 -3.00 5.72 -0.50
C ALA A 86 -1.61 5.82 0.15
N GLY A 87 -0.61 6.36 -0.55
CA GLY A 87 0.73 6.62 -0.02
C GLY A 87 0.79 7.75 1.01
N ASP A 88 -0.06 8.77 0.90
CA ASP A 88 -0.19 9.81 1.92
C ASP A 88 -0.84 9.26 3.21
N LEU A 89 -1.73 8.28 3.08
CA LEU A 89 -2.44 7.66 4.19
C LEU A 89 -1.62 6.58 4.91
N SER A 90 -0.83 5.81 4.17
CA SER A 90 -0.12 4.68 4.76
C SER A 90 1.19 4.32 4.05
N PRO A 91 2.20 3.89 4.83
CA PRO A 91 3.41 3.28 4.30
C PRO A 91 3.16 2.07 3.38
N ALA A 92 2.07 1.32 3.57
CA ALA A 92 1.76 0.17 2.72
C ALA A 92 1.16 0.56 1.35
N GLN A 93 0.86 1.86 1.14
CA GLN A 93 0.29 2.43 -0.08
C GLN A 93 -1.00 1.73 -0.55
N PHE A 94 -1.69 1.04 0.35
CA PHE A 94 -2.90 0.29 0.04
C PHE A 94 -4.05 0.76 0.92
N ALA A 95 -4.97 1.49 0.28
CA ALA A 95 -6.20 1.97 0.88
C ALA A 95 -7.34 1.74 -0.10
N PHE A 96 -8.52 1.43 0.42
CA PHE A 96 -9.69 1.14 -0.39
C PHE A 96 -10.97 1.55 0.32
N GLU A 97 -11.99 1.78 -0.46
CA GLU A 97 -13.35 2.02 -0.02
C GLU A 97 -14.14 0.71 -0.14
N LEU A 98 -15.03 0.44 0.80
CA LEU A 98 -15.85 -0.76 0.83
C LEU A 98 -17.26 -0.44 1.31
N ALA A 99 -18.24 -0.95 0.57
CA ALA A 99 -19.65 -0.77 0.86
C ALA A 99 -20.43 -2.04 0.48
N ALA A 100 -21.61 -2.24 1.07
CA ALA A 100 -22.43 -3.42 0.82
C ALA A 100 -23.92 -3.07 0.72
N THR A 101 -24.61 -3.71 -0.20
CA THR A 101 -26.05 -3.53 -0.40
C THR A 101 -26.82 -4.83 -0.24
N THR A 102 -28.11 -4.68 -0.01
CA THR A 102 -29.07 -5.77 0.02
C THR A 102 -30.27 -5.44 -0.87
N PRO A 103 -30.84 -6.43 -1.59
CA PRO A 103 -32.11 -6.27 -2.30
C PRO A 103 -33.30 -6.03 -1.36
N GLU A 104 -33.19 -6.40 -0.08
CA GLU A 104 -34.26 -6.27 0.89
C GLU A 104 -34.24 -4.88 1.53
N ALA A 105 -35.40 -4.21 1.55
CA ALA A 105 -35.59 -2.94 2.25
C ALA A 105 -35.64 -3.17 3.77
N THR A 106 -34.49 -3.43 4.37
CA THR A 106 -34.32 -3.34 5.82
C THR A 106 -33.75 -1.97 6.15
N THR A 107 -34.41 -1.21 7.01
CA THR A 107 -33.88 0.02 7.60
C THR A 107 -32.43 -0.19 8.05
N SER A 108 -31.50 0.64 7.55
CA SER A 108 -30.04 0.64 7.80
C SER A 108 -29.61 -0.34 8.90
N SER A 109 -29.23 -1.55 8.48
CA SER A 109 -28.75 -2.60 9.38
C SER A 109 -27.30 -2.91 9.02
N ALA A 110 -26.46 -3.18 10.00
CA ALA A 110 -25.08 -3.58 9.73
C ALA A 110 -25.00 -5.09 9.50
N VAL A 111 -24.19 -5.52 8.54
CA VAL A 111 -23.81 -6.92 8.35
C VAL A 111 -22.43 -7.18 8.94
N ASN A 112 -22.33 -8.25 9.73
CA ASN A 112 -21.03 -8.72 10.22
C ASN A 112 -20.38 -9.61 9.16
N LEU A 113 -19.22 -9.21 8.67
CA LEU A 113 -18.39 -9.92 7.72
C LEU A 113 -16.98 -10.06 8.28
N GLN A 114 -16.24 -11.00 7.73
CA GLN A 114 -14.79 -11.04 7.86
C GLN A 114 -14.17 -10.68 6.52
N LEU A 115 -13.34 -9.65 6.53
CA LEU A 115 -12.51 -9.26 5.41
C LEU A 115 -11.17 -9.95 5.52
N ILE A 116 -10.71 -10.53 4.42
CA ILE A 116 -9.41 -11.16 4.30
C ILE A 116 -8.62 -10.34 3.29
N VAL A 117 -7.51 -9.75 3.75
CA VAL A 117 -6.54 -9.07 2.89
C VAL A 117 -5.37 -10.02 2.66
N ASP A 118 -5.18 -10.44 1.41
CA ASP A 118 -4.05 -11.28 0.99
C ASP A 118 -2.85 -10.40 0.65
N TYR A 119 -2.00 -10.16 1.64
CA TYR A 119 -0.86 -9.27 1.48
C TYR A 119 0.32 -9.91 0.75
N SER A 120 0.23 -11.18 0.31
CA SER A 120 1.21 -11.79 -0.60
C SER A 120 1.25 -11.10 -1.98
N GLN A 121 0.12 -10.48 -2.36
CA GLN A 121 -0.07 -9.78 -3.61
C GLN A 121 0.17 -8.27 -3.50
N ILE A 122 0.55 -7.79 -2.32
CA ILE A 122 0.79 -6.36 -2.06
C ILE A 122 2.30 -6.17 -1.83
N PRO A 123 2.99 -5.32 -2.61
CA PRO A 123 4.40 -5.04 -2.40
C PRO A 123 4.57 -4.22 -1.12
N LEU A 124 4.85 -4.89 0.00
CA LEU A 124 5.12 -4.21 1.26
C LEU A 124 6.51 -3.56 1.18
N PRO A 125 6.61 -2.22 1.23
CA PRO A 125 7.87 -1.54 0.91
C PRO A 125 8.93 -1.62 2.02
N TYR A 126 8.61 -2.27 3.15
CA TYR A 126 9.46 -2.32 4.34
C TYR A 126 9.79 -3.75 4.76
N GLY A 127 11.07 -3.98 5.08
CA GLY A 127 11.56 -5.22 5.71
C GLY A 127 11.46 -5.19 7.25
N GLY A 128 12.15 -6.11 7.92
CA GLY A 128 12.28 -6.09 9.39
C GLY A 128 10.98 -6.41 10.14
N SER A 129 10.32 -7.51 9.75
CA SER A 129 9.06 -7.97 10.37
C SER A 129 7.90 -6.98 10.25
N PHE A 130 7.92 -6.09 9.24
CA PHE A 130 6.82 -5.17 8.95
C PHE A 130 5.48 -5.90 8.84
N ALA A 131 5.48 -7.05 8.15
CA ALA A 131 4.31 -7.86 7.94
C ALA A 131 3.75 -8.49 9.25
N ASP A 132 4.55 -8.61 10.32
CA ASP A 132 4.08 -9.05 11.66
C ASP A 132 3.26 -7.98 12.40
N ARG A 133 3.33 -6.73 11.94
CA ARG A 133 2.68 -5.57 12.56
C ARG A 133 1.52 -5.05 11.73
N LEU A 134 1.18 -5.73 10.63
CA LEU A 134 0.10 -5.28 9.78
C LEU A 134 -1.20 -5.21 10.57
N THR A 135 -1.89 -4.10 10.37
CA THR A 135 -3.23 -3.87 10.88
C THR A 135 -4.05 -3.19 9.80
N LEU A 136 -5.36 -3.20 9.99
CA LEU A 136 -6.29 -2.51 9.13
C LEU A 136 -6.97 -1.42 9.95
N TYR A 137 -6.91 -0.17 9.47
CA TYR A 137 -7.66 0.93 10.05
C TYR A 137 -8.94 1.14 9.27
N ARG A 138 -10.04 1.36 9.98
CA ARG A 138 -11.22 2.03 9.43
C ARG A 138 -11.02 3.53 9.64
N VAL A 139 -11.12 4.30 8.57
CA VAL A 139 -10.95 5.75 8.63
C VAL A 139 -12.26 6.46 8.33
N HIS A 140 -12.56 7.47 9.14
CA HIS A 140 -13.76 8.30 9.03
C HIS A 140 -13.37 9.76 8.90
N ASN A 141 -14.36 10.60 8.56
CA ASN A 141 -14.21 12.06 8.49
C ASN A 141 -13.06 12.48 7.56
N CYS A 142 -12.97 11.83 6.40
CA CYS A 142 -12.00 12.14 5.37
C CYS A 142 -12.42 13.37 4.56
N ALA A 143 -11.57 14.40 4.54
CA ALA A 143 -11.72 15.58 3.72
C ALA A 143 -10.68 15.59 2.60
N MET A 144 -11.12 15.71 1.36
CA MET A 144 -10.21 15.89 0.23
C MET A 144 -9.75 17.34 0.15
N GLN A 145 -8.49 17.57 0.49
CA GLN A 145 -7.85 18.87 0.37
C GLN A 145 -7.09 18.94 -0.95
N ILE A 146 -7.22 20.07 -1.65
CA ILE A 146 -6.40 20.37 -2.81
C ILE A 146 -5.20 21.15 -2.28
N SER A 147 -4.04 20.51 -2.22
CA SER A 147 -2.80 21.20 -1.89
C SER A 147 -2.25 21.85 -3.15
N VAL A 148 -2.20 23.18 -3.14
CA VAL A 148 -1.41 23.97 -4.08
C VAL A 148 -0.18 24.46 -3.34
N ASN A 149 0.98 23.88 -3.63
CA ASN A 149 2.25 24.36 -3.10
C ASN A 149 2.49 25.80 -3.59
N SER A 150 2.19 26.80 -2.76
CA SER A 150 2.32 28.22 -3.10
C SER A 150 3.77 28.72 -3.17
N GLN A 151 4.76 27.89 -2.81
CA GLN A 151 6.19 28.21 -2.81
C GLN A 151 6.89 27.94 -4.17
N GLN A 152 6.25 27.24 -5.11
CA GLN A 152 6.82 26.97 -6.46
C GLN A 152 6.34 27.97 -7.54
N SER A 153 5.88 29.15 -7.13
CA SER A 153 5.27 30.18 -7.99
C SER A 153 6.18 30.82 -9.06
N ALA A 154 7.39 30.31 -9.31
CA ALA A 154 8.30 30.86 -10.32
C ALA A 154 9.02 29.85 -11.23
N GLN A 155 8.91 28.52 -11.04
CA GLN A 155 9.78 27.58 -11.78
C GLN A 155 9.17 26.28 -12.34
N VAL A 156 7.91 25.90 -12.05
CA VAL A 156 7.39 24.63 -12.62
C VAL A 156 6.13 24.84 -13.47
N ARG A 157 6.35 24.74 -14.78
CA ARG A 157 5.31 24.60 -15.79
C ARG A 157 4.68 23.21 -15.62
N ALA A 158 3.40 23.16 -15.27
CA ALA A 158 2.52 21.97 -15.28
C ALA A 158 2.62 20.95 -14.13
N GLU A 159 2.81 21.37 -12.87
CA GLU A 159 2.50 20.49 -11.73
C GLU A 159 0.99 20.41 -11.53
N ARG A 160 0.43 19.20 -11.71
CA ARG A 160 -0.97 18.90 -11.38
C ARG A 160 -1.19 19.15 -9.88
N PRO A 161 -2.33 19.76 -9.48
CA PRO A 161 -2.62 19.95 -8.07
C PRO A 161 -2.59 18.60 -7.33
N SER A 162 -1.80 18.52 -6.27
CA SER A 162 -1.72 17.34 -5.41
C SER A 162 -3.01 17.27 -4.58
N ARG A 163 -3.81 16.23 -4.79
CA ARG A 163 -4.96 15.94 -3.93
C ARG A 163 -4.45 15.17 -2.72
N VAL A 164 -4.72 15.70 -1.54
CA VAL A 164 -4.40 15.08 -0.25
C VAL A 164 -5.72 14.69 0.41
N LEU A 165 -5.82 13.45 0.87
CA LEU A 165 -6.97 12.99 1.65
C LEU A 165 -6.54 13.02 3.11
N SER A 166 -7.17 13.92 3.88
CA SER A 166 -6.92 14.04 5.31
C SER A 166 -8.10 13.43 6.06
N CYS A 167 -7.86 12.34 6.78
CA CYS A 167 -8.85 11.70 7.64
C CYS A 167 -8.47 11.97 9.10
N THR A 168 -9.42 12.41 9.93
CA THR A 168 -9.13 12.75 11.34
C THR A 168 -9.33 11.58 12.28
N ASP A 169 -10.17 10.61 11.91
CA ASP A 169 -10.65 9.59 12.82
C ASP A 169 -10.21 8.22 12.33
N TRP A 170 -9.21 7.65 12.99
CA TRP A 170 -8.60 6.37 12.64
C TRP A 170 -8.91 5.34 13.72
N GLU A 171 -9.71 4.34 13.37
CA GLU A 171 -10.10 3.25 14.25
C GLU A 171 -9.34 1.98 13.86
N PRO A 172 -8.43 1.45 14.69
CA PRO A 172 -7.79 0.17 14.41
C PRO A 172 -8.81 -0.95 14.54
N LEU A 173 -8.89 -1.81 13.53
CA LEU A 173 -9.76 -2.98 13.58
C LEU A 173 -9.08 -4.12 14.34
N THR A 174 -9.92 -4.96 14.94
CA THR A 174 -9.47 -6.25 15.46
C THR A 174 -9.10 -7.14 14.29
N VAL A 175 -7.81 -7.48 14.20
CA VAL A 175 -7.27 -8.31 13.12
C VAL A 175 -6.59 -9.56 13.66
N THR A 176 -6.73 -10.66 12.94
CA THR A 176 -5.91 -11.86 13.08
C THR A 176 -4.96 -11.92 11.89
N ASN A 177 -3.66 -11.89 12.15
CA ASN A 177 -2.63 -11.96 11.12
C ASN A 177 -2.14 -13.40 10.95
N ASP A 178 -2.61 -14.09 9.92
CA ASP A 178 -2.10 -15.39 9.50
C ASP A 178 -0.82 -15.19 8.66
N ARG A 179 0.32 -15.34 9.34
CA ARG A 179 1.65 -15.16 8.74
C ARG A 179 2.03 -16.30 7.78
N ALA A 180 1.50 -17.50 7.99
CA ALA A 180 1.82 -18.64 7.14
C ALA A 180 1.06 -18.57 5.81
N GLY A 181 -0.20 -18.11 5.86
CA GLY A 181 -1.04 -17.86 4.69
C GLY A 181 -0.87 -16.48 4.06
N GLU A 182 -0.06 -15.59 4.64
CA GLU A 182 0.12 -14.19 4.25
C GLU A 182 -1.20 -13.40 4.15
N ARG A 183 -2.07 -13.62 5.15
CA ARG A 183 -3.44 -13.09 5.19
C ARG A 183 -3.71 -12.31 6.47
N LEU A 184 -4.34 -11.16 6.32
CA LEU A 184 -4.87 -10.38 7.43
C LEU A 184 -6.40 -10.49 7.47
N LEU A 185 -6.93 -11.11 8.51
CA LEU A 185 -8.36 -11.32 8.71
C LEU A 185 -8.88 -10.23 9.65
N ALA A 186 -9.82 -9.41 9.20
CA ALA A 186 -10.41 -8.32 9.96
C ALA A 186 -11.92 -8.55 10.12
N ASP A 187 -12.42 -8.45 11.34
CA ASP A 187 -13.85 -8.50 11.59
C ASP A 187 -14.47 -7.12 11.30
N LEU A 188 -15.54 -7.09 10.50
CA LEU A 188 -16.17 -5.88 10.01
C LEU A 188 -17.67 -5.89 10.30
N ALA A 189 -18.17 -4.79 10.86
CA ALA A 189 -19.59 -4.44 10.76
C ALA A 189 -19.76 -3.44 9.62
N LEU A 190 -20.26 -3.88 8.46
CA LEU A 190 -20.51 -3.01 7.31
C LEU A 190 -21.97 -2.54 7.35
N PRO A 191 -22.23 -1.23 7.27
CA PRO A 191 -23.58 -0.74 7.04
C PRO A 191 -24.14 -1.30 5.73
N LEU A 192 -25.38 -1.80 5.78
CA LEU A 192 -26.15 -2.13 4.58
C LEU A 192 -27.06 -0.97 4.21
N PHE A 193 -27.09 -0.68 2.93
CA PHE A 193 -28.04 0.23 2.33
C PHE A 193 -28.81 -0.49 1.22
N THR A 194 -30.05 -0.07 1.04
CA THR A 194 -30.92 -0.63 0.01
C THR A 194 -30.68 0.16 -1.27
N VAL A 195 -30.31 -0.53 -2.34
CA VAL A 195 -30.27 0.04 -3.69
C VAL A 195 -31.24 -0.74 -4.56
N ASP A 196 -31.83 -0.04 -5.53
CA ASP A 196 -32.67 -0.66 -6.53
C ASP A 196 -31.79 -1.48 -7.50
N ASN A 197 -31.62 -2.77 -7.18
CA ASN A 197 -30.82 -3.70 -7.97
C ASN A 197 -31.38 -3.95 -9.39
N THR A 198 -32.54 -3.35 -9.75
CA THR A 198 -33.04 -3.39 -11.14
C THR A 198 -32.30 -2.43 -12.07
N LYS A 199 -31.48 -1.53 -11.51
CA LYS A 199 -30.61 -0.64 -12.29
C LYS A 199 -29.20 -1.25 -12.39
N ASP A 200 -28.72 -1.39 -13.62
CA ASP A 200 -27.30 -1.67 -13.87
C ASP A 200 -26.49 -0.42 -13.52
N MET A 201 -25.95 -0.37 -12.30
CA MET A 201 -25.10 0.70 -11.81
C MET A 201 -23.63 0.27 -11.82
N SER A 202 -22.73 1.19 -12.16
CA SER A 202 -21.29 0.95 -12.01
C SER A 202 -20.90 0.96 -10.52
N PRO A 203 -19.78 0.34 -10.12
CA PRO A 203 -19.30 0.43 -8.73
C PRO A 203 -19.16 1.87 -8.24
N ALA A 204 -18.72 2.79 -9.11
CA ALA A 204 -18.60 4.21 -8.78
C ALA A 204 -19.96 4.89 -8.52
N ASP A 205 -21.00 4.55 -9.30
CA ASP A 205 -22.34 5.10 -9.09
C ASP A 205 -22.95 4.59 -7.78
N LEU A 206 -22.69 3.33 -7.45
CA LEU A 206 -23.16 2.72 -6.20
C LEU A 206 -22.45 3.29 -4.98
N LEU A 207 -21.15 3.59 -5.09
CA LEU A 207 -20.38 4.27 -4.06
C LEU A 207 -20.89 5.70 -3.83
N ALA A 208 -21.23 6.42 -4.91
CA ALA A 208 -21.83 7.75 -4.81
C ALA A 208 -23.21 7.72 -4.11
N GLU A 209 -24.09 6.78 -4.51
CA GLU A 209 -25.39 6.60 -3.84
C GLU A 209 -25.22 6.18 -2.37
N ALA A 210 -24.25 5.30 -2.08
CA ALA A 210 -23.91 4.91 -0.72
C ALA A 210 -23.48 6.11 0.12
N ALA A 211 -22.72 7.06 -0.46
CA ALA A 211 -22.24 8.24 0.25
C ALA A 211 -23.36 9.15 0.74
N ASP A 212 -24.49 9.19 0.01
CA ASP A 212 -25.69 9.93 0.40
C ASP A 212 -26.58 9.16 1.40
N ALA A 213 -26.37 7.85 1.55
CA ALA A 213 -27.09 7.03 2.52
C ALA A 213 -26.57 7.21 3.95
N ALA A 214 -27.47 7.15 4.93
CA ALA A 214 -27.11 7.17 6.36
C ALA A 214 -26.26 5.93 6.70
N GLY A 215 -24.95 6.15 6.84
CA GLY A 215 -23.95 5.10 7.07
C GLY A 215 -23.16 4.68 5.83
N GLY A 216 -22.88 5.61 4.90
CA GLY A 216 -22.22 5.37 3.62
C GLY A 216 -20.88 4.62 3.62
N PRO A 217 -20.17 4.62 2.48
CA PRO A 217 -19.04 3.76 2.27
C PRO A 217 -17.94 4.01 3.31
N SER A 218 -17.32 2.94 3.77
CA SER A 218 -16.27 2.99 4.78
C SER A 218 -14.91 2.90 4.10
N TYR A 219 -13.98 3.77 4.49
CA TYR A 219 -12.61 3.75 4.03
C TYR A 219 -11.77 2.86 4.93
N TYR A 220 -10.91 2.06 4.31
CA TYR A 220 -10.01 1.13 4.98
C TYR A 220 -8.59 1.36 4.51
N VAL A 221 -7.66 1.37 5.45
CA VAL A 221 -6.24 1.62 5.19
C VAL A 221 -5.41 0.50 5.81
N LEU A 222 -4.69 -0.24 4.96
CA LEU A 222 -3.72 -1.21 5.43
C LEU A 222 -2.50 -0.44 5.94
N SER A 223 -2.09 -0.66 7.18
CA SER A 223 -0.95 0.01 7.78
C SER A 223 -0.23 -0.92 8.76
N SER A 224 0.75 -0.41 9.50
CA SER A 224 1.46 -1.17 10.53
C SER A 224 1.33 -0.52 11.90
N LEU A 225 1.08 -1.33 12.92
CA LEU A 225 1.17 -0.92 14.32
C LEU A 225 2.62 -0.70 14.73
N ALA A 226 2.77 0.05 15.82
CA ALA A 226 4.05 0.23 16.48
C ALA A 226 4.55 -1.08 17.12
N ALA A 227 3.69 -2.02 17.49
CA ALA A 227 4.06 -3.33 18.04
C ALA A 227 3.54 -4.49 17.19
N GLY A 228 4.15 -5.67 17.32
CA GLY A 228 3.70 -6.92 16.69
C GLY A 228 4.16 -8.16 17.45
N SER A 229 3.92 -9.34 16.87
CA SER A 229 4.23 -10.65 17.48
C SER A 229 5.72 -10.85 17.83
N GLN A 230 6.59 -10.11 17.15
CA GLN A 230 8.04 -10.18 17.30
C GLN A 230 8.63 -9.05 18.19
N GLY A 231 7.79 -8.18 18.76
CA GLY A 231 8.22 -7.12 19.68
C GLY A 231 7.50 -5.79 19.53
N ASP A 232 7.87 -4.83 20.38
CA ASP A 232 7.45 -3.44 20.26
C ASP A 232 8.49 -2.65 19.46
N TYR A 233 8.03 -1.91 18.47
CA TYR A 233 8.78 -1.09 17.52
C TYR A 233 8.37 0.38 17.60
N SER A 234 7.60 0.76 18.63
CA SER A 234 7.49 2.14 19.10
C SER A 234 8.91 2.61 19.39
N TYR A 235 9.41 3.61 18.65
CA TYR A 235 10.82 3.94 18.70
C TYR A 235 11.32 4.24 20.12
N THR A 236 12.50 3.67 20.40
CA THR A 236 13.48 3.98 21.44
C THR A 236 13.36 5.39 21.99
N PRO A 237 13.26 5.58 23.33
CA PRO A 237 13.16 6.91 23.91
C PRO A 237 14.34 7.78 23.47
N LEU A 238 14.05 8.82 22.69
CA LEU A 238 15.00 9.86 22.26
C LEU A 238 15.47 10.75 23.42
N ALA A 239 15.29 10.33 24.68
CA ALA A 239 15.72 11.07 25.87
C ALA A 239 17.24 11.34 25.89
N SER A 240 18.02 10.68 25.02
CA SER A 240 19.45 10.90 24.81
C SER A 240 19.80 11.82 23.62
N VAL A 241 18.84 12.19 22.76
CA VAL A 241 19.04 13.12 21.64
C VAL A 241 18.56 14.51 22.06
N ARG A 242 19.46 15.28 22.66
CA ARG A 242 19.15 16.62 23.20
C ARG A 242 19.08 17.73 22.15
N ASP A 243 19.66 17.52 20.96
CA ASP A 243 19.78 18.54 19.93
C ASP A 243 19.16 18.04 18.62
N TYR A 244 17.86 18.30 18.44
CA TYR A 244 17.24 18.27 17.13
C TYR A 244 17.01 19.72 16.69
N GLN A 245 17.49 20.07 15.50
CA GLN A 245 17.12 21.31 14.83
C GLN A 245 16.38 20.95 13.54
N VAL A 246 15.16 21.44 13.46
CA VAL A 246 14.39 21.46 12.22
C VAL A 246 14.65 22.81 11.58
N ASP A 247 15.21 22.81 10.38
CA ASP A 247 15.35 24.04 9.60
C ASP A 247 13.96 24.56 9.21
N LEU A 248 13.62 25.76 9.69
CA LEU A 248 12.29 26.36 9.57
C LEU A 248 11.91 26.73 8.13
N HIS A 249 12.83 26.59 7.16
CA HIS A 249 12.60 26.96 5.77
C HIS A 249 12.59 25.75 4.82
N THR A 250 13.33 24.70 5.16
CA THR A 250 13.50 23.51 4.30
C THR A 250 12.88 22.24 4.86
N GLY A 251 12.45 22.24 6.14
CA GLY A 251 11.93 21.06 6.82
C GLY A 251 12.98 19.96 7.02
N ALA A 252 14.25 20.24 6.74
CA ALA A 252 15.33 19.28 6.94
C ALA A 252 15.53 19.02 8.43
N LEU A 253 15.46 17.74 8.80
CA LEU A 253 15.76 17.28 10.15
C LEU A 253 17.25 17.03 10.27
N THR A 254 17.93 17.84 11.08
CA THR A 254 19.33 17.58 11.44
C THR A 254 19.42 17.10 12.87
N THR A 255 20.09 15.97 13.08
CA THR A 255 20.38 15.46 14.42
C THR A 255 21.85 15.06 14.52
N GLY A 256 22.45 15.33 15.67
CA GLY A 256 23.85 15.02 15.96
C GLY A 256 23.97 14.19 17.23
N TYR A 257 24.85 13.19 17.21
CA TYR A 257 25.23 12.44 18.40
C TYR A 257 26.73 12.55 18.63
N THR A 258 27.10 13.22 19.73
CA THR A 258 28.51 13.31 20.14
C THR A 258 28.93 11.98 20.74
N ILE A 259 30.00 11.40 20.19
CA ILE A 259 30.54 10.14 20.69
C ILE A 259 31.55 10.48 21.80
N PRO A 260 31.30 10.10 23.07
CA PRO A 260 32.26 10.34 24.14
C PRO A 260 33.51 9.50 23.86
N VAL A 261 34.63 10.17 23.61
CA VAL A 261 35.94 9.51 23.47
C VAL A 261 36.68 9.54 24.81
N PRO A 262 37.39 8.45 25.17
CA PRO A 262 38.22 8.43 26.36
C PRO A 262 39.29 9.53 26.33
N PRO A 263 39.70 10.08 27.50
CA PRO A 263 40.77 11.06 27.54
C PRO A 263 42.08 10.49 26.95
N PRO A 264 42.73 11.18 26.01
CA PRO A 264 44.00 10.73 25.48
C PRO A 264 45.11 10.87 26.54
N ARG A 265 46.17 10.06 26.44
CA ARG A 265 47.33 10.12 27.36
C ARG A 265 48.16 11.41 27.21
N GLY A 266 47.87 12.23 26.20
CA GLY A 266 48.44 13.57 25.98
C GLY A 266 47.76 14.28 24.82
N GLY A 267 47.66 15.60 24.89
CA GLY A 267 46.97 16.44 23.89
C GLY A 267 45.46 16.58 24.12
N SER A 268 44.78 17.35 23.27
CA SER A 268 43.32 17.54 23.32
C SER A 268 42.59 16.34 22.72
N ALA A 269 41.49 15.92 23.35
CA ALA A 269 40.65 14.83 22.82
C ALA A 269 40.05 15.21 21.45
N PRO A 270 39.95 14.26 20.50
CA PRO A 270 39.26 14.51 19.25
C PRO A 270 37.75 14.68 19.50
N ASN A 271 37.13 15.67 18.87
CA ASN A 271 35.68 15.80 18.88
C ASN A 271 35.11 14.93 17.76
N VAL A 272 34.42 13.84 18.12
CA VAL A 272 33.76 12.93 17.18
C VAL A 272 32.26 13.13 17.29
N ASN A 273 31.62 13.47 16.18
CA ASN A 273 30.18 13.66 16.09
C ASN A 273 29.63 12.88 14.89
N LEU A 274 28.55 12.13 15.11
CA LEU A 274 27.76 11.50 14.07
C LEU A 274 26.60 12.42 13.71
N ASN A 275 26.64 13.00 12.51
CA ASN A 275 25.58 13.87 12.01
C ASN A 275 24.68 13.10 11.03
N TYR A 276 23.37 13.19 11.25
CA TYR A 276 22.36 12.79 10.29
C TYR A 276 21.75 14.06 9.68
N ARG A 277 21.70 14.13 8.35
CA ARG A 277 21.15 15.23 7.56
C ARG A 277 20.28 14.66 6.45
#